data_AF-A0A177EH25-F1
#
_entry.id   AF-A0A177EH25-F1
#
_cell.length_a   1.000
_cell.length_b   1.000
_cell.length_c   1.000
_cell.angle_alpha   90.00
_cell.angle_beta   90.00
_cell.angle_gamma   90.00
#
_symmetry.space_group_name_H-M   'P 1'
#
loop_
_entity.id
_entity.type
_entity.pdbx_description
1 polymer ?
#
loop_
_entity_poly.entity_id
_entity_poly.type
_entity_poly.pdbx_seq_one_letter_code
_entity_poly.pdbx_strand_id
1 'polypeptide(L)'
;MKSTPIRYFSNLFTRALRCHLLCLILLCVIVGRAEEVPEPEYIVSPYTKQTIKFFERSGSDDWENRLETVEIDREIHVNRFQPRCFSIYLNKYTLETVPEELVADIRFNRLTLESDGPVNPAVVEKILCAFGTINVSWLDLADLEIDDPSSDNNGHPRATPTPKCVLNAKELWITNTPKSSIVWLGERVGLVSSGIGLRISCGTDFGNLEVLDGFNAKRISRLTLYNIDNLDSLDCKLLREGPMLYVLIIYNNTTLTPKISEQIIQNILAKEWMKLKMPVSVLGELMKPSEQPKQLTADKLTIYLAPSQTQTLPPPGMNRLNAIHLAIIFRNDNHLLTGTDLEQTLEWVSVGFEDLEVLSVLVPDAPPALKDFVRSHTFNITTIPTLTSIWVCGIECLDIPSIISGGSSIMCFSLEAWELYRSGKLGDELANTQTDLSVLSPEQQAIVMSREEMAADNDACHVCLCTADELKAISPDADICILDHSKHSVCGPCLVVMVNAGGGARSISCPNCRQEHTLPLVKNKIGRNTQGVFELTMGTPSSTLSFPRTAPDATLPAI
;
A
#
# COMPACT_ATOMS: atom_id res chain seq x y z
N MET A 1 65.63 -12.98 -5.79
CA MET A 1 64.63 -13.86 -6.44
C MET A 1 63.29 -13.64 -5.75
N LYS A 2 62.32 -13.03 -6.44
CA LYS A 2 60.95 -12.81 -5.92
C LYS A 2 60.03 -13.84 -6.56
N SER A 3 59.43 -14.71 -5.75
CA SER A 3 58.45 -15.71 -6.19
C SER A 3 57.03 -15.15 -6.09
N THR A 4 56.30 -15.13 -7.20
CA THR A 4 54.88 -14.80 -7.27
C THR A 4 54.03 -16.02 -6.88
N PRO A 5 53.07 -15.89 -5.93
CA PRO A 5 52.18 -16.99 -5.56
C PRO A 5 51.03 -17.11 -6.58
N ILE A 6 50.82 -18.33 -7.06
CA ILE A 6 49.80 -18.69 -8.05
C ILE A 6 48.41 -18.67 -7.38
N ARG A 7 47.62 -17.63 -7.68
CA ARG A 7 46.26 -17.39 -7.16
C ARG A 7 45.13 -18.14 -7.89
N TYR A 8 45.44 -19.17 -8.69
CA TYR A 8 44.44 -19.77 -9.59
C TYR A 8 43.72 -21.02 -9.07
N PHE A 9 44.06 -21.55 -7.90
CA PHE A 9 43.44 -22.79 -7.38
C PHE A 9 42.22 -22.59 -6.46
N SER A 10 41.98 -21.39 -5.91
CA SER A 10 40.90 -21.21 -4.92
C SER A 10 39.49 -21.15 -5.54
N ASN A 11 39.34 -20.70 -6.78
CA ASN A 11 38.02 -20.50 -7.38
C ASN A 11 37.37 -21.78 -7.94
N LEU A 12 38.14 -22.83 -8.21
CA LEU A 12 37.61 -24.11 -8.70
C LEU A 12 36.98 -24.93 -7.57
N PHE A 13 37.56 -24.90 -6.37
CA PHE A 13 37.02 -25.61 -5.20
C PHE A 13 35.70 -25.03 -4.70
N THR A 14 35.53 -23.70 -4.73
CA THR A 14 34.28 -23.04 -4.26
C THR A 14 33.07 -23.37 -5.13
N ARG A 15 33.28 -23.59 -6.44
CA ARG A 15 32.21 -23.99 -7.36
C ARG A 15 31.82 -25.46 -7.19
N ALA A 16 32.79 -26.36 -7.01
CA ALA A 16 32.52 -27.77 -6.74
C ALA A 16 31.76 -27.96 -5.42
N LEU A 17 32.16 -27.24 -4.36
CA LEU A 17 31.50 -27.32 -3.05
C LEU A 17 30.05 -26.84 -3.10
N ARG A 18 29.77 -25.74 -3.83
CA ARG A 18 28.39 -25.23 -4.02
C ARG A 18 27.50 -26.23 -4.74
N CYS A 19 28.02 -26.93 -5.75
CA CYS A 19 27.25 -27.94 -6.47
C CYS A 19 26.90 -29.12 -5.58
N HIS A 20 27.85 -29.62 -4.77
CA HIS A 20 27.58 -30.71 -3.84
C HIS A 20 26.63 -30.32 -2.70
N LEU A 21 26.71 -29.07 -2.21
CA LEU A 21 25.77 -28.56 -1.21
C LEU A 21 24.35 -28.46 -1.78
N LEU A 22 24.20 -27.97 -3.01
CA LEU A 22 22.92 -27.93 -3.71
C LEU A 22 22.37 -29.34 -4.00
N CYS A 23 23.22 -30.29 -4.40
CA CYS A 23 22.83 -31.69 -4.58
C CYS A 23 22.42 -32.35 -3.27
N LEU A 24 23.09 -32.04 -2.14
CA LEU A 24 22.71 -32.51 -0.81
C LEU A 24 21.37 -31.92 -0.36
N ILE A 25 21.14 -30.62 -0.57
CA ILE A 25 19.84 -29.99 -0.30
C ILE A 25 18.75 -30.63 -1.16
N LEU A 26 19.00 -30.85 -2.46
CA LEU A 26 18.06 -31.49 -3.37
C LEU A 26 17.78 -32.95 -2.96
N LEU A 27 18.81 -33.71 -2.58
CA LEU A 27 18.67 -35.09 -2.07
C LEU A 27 17.94 -35.12 -0.73
N CYS A 28 18.16 -34.18 0.18
CA CYS A 28 17.41 -34.07 1.43
C CYS A 28 15.94 -33.69 1.18
N VAL A 29 15.64 -32.89 0.14
CA VAL A 29 14.27 -32.60 -0.29
C VAL A 29 13.60 -33.81 -0.96
N ILE A 30 14.36 -34.60 -1.74
CA ILE A 30 13.85 -35.80 -2.42
C ILE A 30 13.66 -36.96 -1.43
N VAL A 31 14.63 -37.20 -0.53
CA VAL A 31 14.59 -38.29 0.47
C VAL A 31 13.71 -37.92 1.66
N GLY A 32 13.56 -36.63 1.97
CA GLY A 32 12.62 -36.11 2.97
C GLY A 32 11.15 -36.12 2.51
N ARG A 33 10.90 -36.26 1.20
CA ARG A 33 9.60 -36.70 0.68
C ARG A 33 9.52 -38.23 0.77
N ALA A 34 9.59 -38.75 1.99
CA ALA A 34 8.83 -39.97 2.25
C ALA A 34 7.40 -39.66 1.83
N GLU A 35 6.84 -40.48 0.94
CA GLU A 35 5.48 -40.37 0.45
C GLU A 35 4.56 -40.55 1.67
N GLU A 36 4.31 -39.46 2.39
CA GLU A 36 3.27 -39.40 3.41
C GLU A 36 2.03 -39.86 2.68
N VAL A 37 1.58 -41.08 3.02
CA VAL A 37 0.33 -41.62 2.51
C VAL A 37 -0.70 -40.51 2.73
N PRO A 38 -1.26 -39.92 1.65
CA PRO A 38 -2.08 -38.75 1.78
C PRO A 38 -3.18 -39.09 2.77
N GLU A 39 -3.26 -38.34 3.86
CA GLU A 39 -4.32 -38.53 4.83
C GLU A 39 -5.65 -38.50 4.08
N PRO A 40 -6.60 -39.40 4.41
CA PRO A 40 -7.87 -39.41 3.73
C PRO A 40 -8.50 -38.01 3.79
N GLU A 41 -8.95 -37.52 2.64
CA GLU A 41 -9.54 -36.19 2.49
C GLU A 41 -10.91 -36.05 3.19
N TYR A 42 -11.37 -37.10 3.87
CA TYR A 42 -12.63 -37.18 4.59
C TYR A 42 -12.43 -37.63 6.04
N ILE A 43 -13.44 -37.37 6.87
CA ILE A 43 -13.44 -37.66 8.30
C ILE A 43 -14.51 -38.72 8.59
N VAL A 44 -14.09 -39.85 9.16
CA VAL A 44 -15.00 -40.87 9.68
C VAL A 44 -15.38 -40.50 11.12
N SER A 45 -16.64 -40.17 11.35
CA SER A 45 -17.13 -39.76 12.67
C SER A 45 -18.59 -40.17 12.87
N PRO A 46 -18.97 -40.63 14.09
CA PRO A 46 -20.38 -40.90 14.41
C PRO A 46 -21.23 -39.62 14.42
N TYR A 47 -20.60 -38.45 14.44
CA TYR A 47 -21.27 -37.14 14.53
C TYR A 47 -21.50 -36.47 13.17
N THR A 48 -21.27 -37.17 12.05
CA THR A 48 -21.41 -36.59 10.71
C THR A 48 -22.80 -36.01 10.46
N LYS A 49 -23.87 -36.77 10.71
CA LYS A 49 -25.25 -36.33 10.44
C LYS A 49 -25.65 -35.11 11.27
N GLN A 50 -25.28 -35.08 12.56
CA GLN A 50 -25.62 -33.95 13.43
C GLN A 50 -24.81 -32.69 13.07
N THR A 51 -23.55 -32.87 12.65
CA THR A 51 -22.70 -31.75 12.23
C THR A 51 -23.22 -31.14 10.92
N ILE A 52 -23.61 -31.96 9.94
CA ILE A 52 -24.26 -31.47 8.71
C ILE A 52 -25.50 -30.65 9.06
N LYS A 53 -26.39 -31.20 9.90
CA LYS A 53 -27.62 -30.52 10.34
C LYS A 53 -27.36 -29.23 11.12
N PHE A 54 -26.28 -29.19 11.90
CA PHE A 54 -25.85 -27.99 12.63
C PHE A 54 -25.52 -26.87 11.65
N PHE A 55 -24.65 -27.10 10.65
CA PHE A 55 -24.31 -26.07 9.67
C PHE A 55 -25.49 -25.67 8.77
N GLU A 56 -26.28 -26.64 8.29
CA GLU A 56 -27.47 -26.37 7.46
C GLU A 56 -28.48 -25.43 8.13
N ARG A 57 -28.58 -25.46 9.46
CA ARG A 57 -29.47 -24.56 10.22
C ARG A 57 -29.14 -23.08 10.02
N SER A 58 -27.86 -22.75 9.81
CA SER A 58 -27.45 -21.37 9.51
C SER A 58 -27.66 -20.98 8.05
N GLY A 59 -27.92 -21.93 7.15
CA GLY A 59 -28.18 -21.64 5.74
C GLY A 59 -29.42 -20.76 5.51
N SER A 60 -29.44 -20.12 4.36
CA SER A 60 -30.61 -19.47 3.76
C SER A 60 -30.72 -19.88 2.28
N ASP A 61 -31.82 -19.52 1.64
CA ASP A 61 -32.04 -19.82 0.21
C ASP A 61 -30.99 -19.13 -0.69
N ASP A 62 -30.49 -17.97 -0.27
CA ASP A 62 -29.46 -17.20 -1.01
C ASP A 62 -28.03 -17.65 -0.68
N TRP A 63 -27.83 -18.27 0.50
CA TRP A 63 -26.51 -18.64 1.02
C TRP A 63 -26.55 -20.01 1.68
N GLU A 64 -26.32 -21.05 0.87
CA GLU A 64 -26.22 -22.42 1.38
C GLU A 64 -25.02 -22.56 2.33
N ASN A 65 -25.28 -23.02 3.56
CA ASN A 65 -24.25 -23.33 4.54
C ASN A 65 -24.00 -24.84 4.64
N ARG A 66 -23.81 -25.47 3.47
CA ARG A 66 -23.70 -26.93 3.33
C ARG A 66 -22.24 -27.37 3.32
N LEU A 67 -21.88 -28.26 4.25
CA LEU A 67 -20.55 -28.87 4.27
C LEU A 67 -20.32 -29.74 3.02
N GLU A 68 -19.10 -29.71 2.51
CA GLU A 68 -18.67 -30.65 1.49
C GLU A 68 -18.58 -32.05 2.09
N THR A 69 -19.20 -33.01 1.41
CA THR A 69 -19.27 -34.41 1.83
C THR A 69 -18.88 -35.34 0.70
N VAL A 70 -18.46 -36.55 1.07
CA VAL A 70 -18.19 -37.65 0.15
C VAL A 70 -19.00 -38.88 0.59
N GLU A 71 -19.47 -39.67 -0.37
CA GLU A 71 -20.12 -40.95 -0.09
C GLU A 71 -19.12 -42.09 -0.29
N ILE A 72 -18.84 -42.83 0.77
CA ILE A 72 -17.94 -43.99 0.77
C ILE A 72 -18.69 -45.14 1.41
N ASP A 73 -18.74 -46.28 0.73
CA ASP A 73 -19.45 -47.46 1.20
C ASP A 73 -20.92 -47.19 1.61
N ARG A 74 -21.58 -46.24 0.91
CA ARG A 74 -22.95 -45.76 1.18
C ARG A 74 -23.13 -44.97 2.48
N GLU A 75 -22.03 -44.58 3.11
CA GLU A 75 -22.03 -43.65 4.24
C GLU A 75 -21.53 -42.28 3.80
N ILE A 76 -22.19 -41.24 4.30
CA ILE A 76 -21.82 -39.86 4.04
C ILE A 76 -20.77 -39.47 5.07
N HIS A 77 -19.63 -38.97 4.61
CA HIS A 77 -18.54 -38.44 5.42
C HIS A 77 -18.31 -36.96 5.12
N VAL A 78 -17.87 -36.20 6.11
CA VAL A 78 -17.51 -34.79 5.93
C VAL A 78 -16.10 -34.72 5.33
N ASN A 79 -15.90 -33.92 4.29
CA ASN A 79 -14.57 -33.63 3.78
C ASN A 79 -13.77 -32.87 4.83
N ARG A 80 -12.50 -33.24 5.02
CA ARG A 80 -11.62 -32.63 6.01
C ARG A 80 -11.37 -31.16 5.73
N PHE A 81 -11.27 -30.77 4.45
CA PHE A 81 -11.09 -29.38 4.05
C PHE A 81 -12.39 -28.82 3.49
N GLN A 82 -12.74 -27.61 3.94
CA GLN A 82 -13.95 -26.88 3.56
C GLN A 82 -13.53 -25.56 2.88
N PRO A 83 -13.46 -25.52 1.53
CA PRO A 83 -12.91 -24.38 0.79
C PRO A 83 -13.80 -23.13 0.80
N ARG A 84 -15.11 -23.34 1.00
CA ARG A 84 -16.13 -22.27 1.04
C ARG A 84 -16.07 -21.47 2.34
N CYS A 85 -16.76 -20.33 2.35
CA CYS A 85 -17.02 -19.56 3.55
C CYS A 85 -18.25 -20.13 4.26
N PHE A 86 -18.16 -20.34 5.57
CA PHE A 86 -19.27 -20.81 6.40
C PHE A 86 -19.66 -19.74 7.40
N SER A 87 -20.96 -19.60 7.65
CA SER A 87 -21.50 -18.66 8.64
C SER A 87 -22.30 -19.42 9.69
N ILE A 88 -22.15 -19.02 10.96
CA ILE A 88 -22.95 -19.51 12.09
C ILE A 88 -23.68 -18.31 12.69
N TYR A 89 -24.94 -18.15 12.26
CA TYR A 89 -25.89 -17.18 12.81
C TYR A 89 -26.37 -17.62 14.19
N LEU A 90 -25.78 -17.05 15.23
CA LEU A 90 -25.96 -17.49 16.62
C LEU A 90 -27.40 -17.38 17.11
N ASN A 91 -28.16 -16.41 16.61
CA ASN A 91 -29.59 -16.22 16.87
C ASN A 91 -30.48 -17.40 16.39
N LYS A 92 -29.99 -18.27 15.50
CA LYS A 92 -30.71 -19.48 15.06
C LYS A 92 -30.54 -20.68 16.00
N TYR A 93 -29.73 -20.55 17.06
CA TYR A 93 -29.41 -21.63 17.98
C TYR A 93 -29.94 -21.38 19.39
N THR A 94 -30.42 -22.45 20.00
CA THR A 94 -30.73 -22.58 21.43
C THR A 94 -29.87 -23.68 22.05
N LEU A 95 -29.86 -23.78 23.38
CA LEU A 95 -29.10 -24.80 24.12
C LEU A 95 -29.45 -26.23 23.69
N GLU A 96 -30.70 -26.49 23.30
CA GLU A 96 -31.20 -27.80 22.86
C GLU A 96 -30.74 -28.14 21.44
N THR A 97 -30.47 -27.12 20.62
CA THR A 97 -30.19 -27.29 19.19
C THR A 97 -28.71 -27.41 18.88
N VAL A 98 -27.85 -26.94 19.78
CA VAL A 98 -26.40 -27.11 19.70
C VAL A 98 -26.07 -28.53 20.18
N PRO A 99 -25.43 -29.37 19.36
CA PRO A 99 -25.04 -30.72 19.76
C PRO A 99 -23.94 -30.68 20.83
N GLU A 100 -23.75 -31.78 21.54
CA GLU A 100 -22.66 -31.88 22.54
C GLU A 100 -21.28 -31.95 21.86
N GLU A 101 -21.20 -32.56 20.68
CA GLU A 101 -19.95 -32.74 19.92
C GLU A 101 -20.19 -32.47 18.43
N LEU A 102 -19.20 -31.89 17.74
CA LEU A 102 -19.16 -31.81 16.28
C LEU A 102 -18.08 -32.77 15.74
N VAL A 103 -18.11 -33.04 14.44
CA VAL A 103 -17.00 -33.74 13.78
C VAL A 103 -15.71 -32.93 14.00
N ALA A 104 -14.73 -33.55 14.67
CA ALA A 104 -13.43 -32.96 14.92
C ALA A 104 -12.59 -32.83 13.64
N ASP A 105 -11.54 -32.01 13.68
CA ASP A 105 -10.53 -31.84 12.62
C ASP A 105 -11.04 -31.31 11.26
N ILE A 106 -12.26 -30.77 11.21
CA ILE A 106 -12.70 -29.98 10.05
C ILE A 106 -11.81 -28.73 9.93
N ARG A 107 -11.25 -28.53 8.73
CA ARG A 107 -10.40 -27.38 8.38
C ARG A 107 -11.18 -26.44 7.48
N PHE A 108 -11.52 -25.28 8.02
CA PHE A 108 -12.23 -24.24 7.28
C PHE A 108 -11.25 -23.32 6.56
N ASN A 109 -11.61 -22.93 5.35
CA ASN A 109 -10.96 -21.79 4.72
C ASN A 109 -11.35 -20.51 5.48
N ARG A 110 -12.66 -20.24 5.59
CA ARG A 110 -13.21 -19.13 6.39
C ARG A 110 -14.43 -19.59 7.17
N LEU A 111 -14.50 -19.19 8.44
CA LEU A 111 -15.66 -19.40 9.31
C LEU A 111 -16.03 -18.06 9.94
N THR A 112 -17.32 -17.71 9.90
CA THR A 112 -17.88 -16.51 10.52
C THR A 112 -18.83 -16.93 11.64
N LEU A 113 -18.67 -16.37 12.84
CA LEU A 113 -19.67 -16.41 13.90
C LEU A 113 -20.31 -15.01 13.97
N GLU A 114 -21.62 -14.93 13.73
CA GLU A 114 -22.33 -13.66 13.64
C GLU A 114 -23.69 -13.68 14.33
N SER A 115 -24.22 -12.51 14.68
CA SER A 115 -25.54 -12.37 15.28
C SER A 115 -26.24 -11.08 14.83
N ASP A 116 -27.57 -11.13 14.74
CA ASP A 116 -28.41 -9.95 14.45
C ASP A 116 -28.90 -9.25 15.73
N GLY A 117 -28.21 -9.46 16.87
CA GLY A 117 -28.58 -8.90 18.17
C GLY A 117 -28.01 -9.69 19.35
N PRO A 118 -28.50 -9.42 20.58
CA PRO A 118 -28.00 -10.05 21.78
C PRO A 118 -28.13 -11.58 21.75
N VAL A 119 -27.06 -12.27 22.15
CA VAL A 119 -26.98 -13.73 22.21
C VAL A 119 -26.78 -14.18 23.64
N ASN A 120 -27.51 -15.24 24.00
CA ASN A 120 -27.31 -15.91 25.27
C ASN A 120 -25.88 -16.49 25.36
N PRO A 121 -25.04 -16.05 26.33
CA PRO A 121 -23.67 -16.52 26.47
C PRO A 121 -23.55 -18.04 26.61
N ALA A 122 -24.54 -18.71 27.21
CA ALA A 122 -24.53 -20.15 27.38
C ALA A 122 -24.63 -20.90 26.04
N VAL A 123 -25.33 -20.33 25.05
CA VAL A 123 -25.42 -20.91 23.70
C VAL A 123 -24.08 -20.81 22.99
N VAL A 124 -23.45 -19.62 23.02
CA VAL A 124 -22.11 -19.40 22.44
C VAL A 124 -21.09 -20.31 23.10
N GLU A 125 -21.13 -20.43 24.43
CA GLU A 125 -20.24 -21.31 25.18
C GLU A 125 -20.44 -22.77 24.80
N LYS A 126 -21.68 -23.23 24.63
CA LYS A 126 -21.98 -24.59 24.17
C LYS A 126 -21.46 -24.83 22.74
N ILE A 127 -21.59 -23.86 21.84
CA ILE A 127 -21.05 -23.96 20.47
C ILE A 127 -19.52 -24.08 20.51
N LEU A 128 -18.85 -23.21 21.28
CA LEU A 128 -17.39 -23.26 21.44
C LEU A 128 -16.93 -24.61 22.02
N CYS A 129 -17.66 -25.17 22.99
CA CYS A 129 -17.38 -26.50 23.54
C CYS A 129 -17.57 -27.62 22.49
N ALA A 130 -18.66 -27.56 21.72
CA ALA A 130 -18.98 -28.58 20.72
C ALA A 130 -17.94 -28.64 19.60
N PHE A 131 -17.31 -27.50 19.26
CA PHE A 131 -16.15 -27.47 18.37
C PHE A 131 -14.91 -28.11 19.00
N GLY A 132 -14.62 -27.80 20.26
CA GLY A 132 -13.39 -28.18 20.94
C GLY A 132 -12.17 -27.47 20.34
N THR A 133 -11.77 -27.82 19.12
CA THR A 133 -10.72 -27.13 18.35
C THR A 133 -11.26 -26.65 17.01
N ILE A 134 -11.14 -25.35 16.74
CA ILE A 134 -11.48 -24.74 15.45
C ILE A 134 -10.21 -24.61 14.62
N ASN A 135 -10.11 -25.38 13.53
CA ASN A 135 -9.03 -25.26 12.55
C ASN A 135 -9.50 -24.41 11.37
N VAL A 136 -8.92 -23.23 11.18
CA VAL A 136 -9.42 -22.27 10.18
C VAL A 136 -8.32 -21.36 9.63
N SER A 137 -8.41 -20.91 8.38
CA SER A 137 -7.49 -19.85 7.90
C SER A 137 -7.95 -18.46 8.38
N TRP A 138 -9.23 -18.13 8.24
CA TRP A 138 -9.83 -16.88 8.73
C TRP A 138 -11.05 -17.15 9.63
N LEU A 139 -10.96 -16.80 10.91
CA LEU A 139 -12.12 -16.74 11.80
C LEU A 139 -12.62 -15.30 11.88
N ASP A 140 -13.88 -15.07 11.55
CA ASP A 140 -14.55 -13.78 11.66
C ASP A 140 -15.58 -13.82 12.79
N LEU A 141 -15.53 -12.83 13.68
CA LEU A 141 -16.43 -12.64 14.80
C LEU A 141 -17.14 -11.31 14.55
N ALA A 142 -18.35 -11.37 14.00
CA ALA A 142 -19.08 -10.20 13.52
C ALA A 142 -20.32 -9.94 14.37
N ASP A 143 -20.56 -8.68 14.73
CA ASP A 143 -21.83 -8.24 15.34
C ASP A 143 -22.19 -9.03 16.62
N LEU A 144 -21.17 -9.47 17.38
CA LEU A 144 -21.37 -10.34 18.53
C LEU A 144 -21.72 -9.54 19.78
N GLU A 145 -23.00 -9.32 20.03
CA GLU A 145 -23.49 -8.78 21.30
C GLU A 145 -23.81 -9.94 22.27
N ILE A 146 -22.98 -10.13 23.29
CA ILE A 146 -23.18 -11.20 24.28
C ILE A 146 -23.76 -10.57 25.54
N ASP A 147 -24.96 -11.01 25.93
CA ASP A 147 -25.62 -10.53 27.14
C ASP A 147 -24.72 -10.80 28.35
N ASP A 148 -24.30 -9.73 29.03
CA ASP A 148 -23.46 -9.86 30.20
C ASP A 148 -24.28 -10.47 31.35
N PRO A 149 -23.98 -11.71 31.80
CA PRO A 149 -24.71 -12.32 32.89
C PRO A 149 -24.41 -11.63 34.25
N SER A 150 -23.49 -10.66 34.28
CA SER A 150 -22.91 -10.10 35.51
C SER A 150 -23.59 -8.86 36.09
N SER A 151 -24.79 -8.47 35.64
CA SER A 151 -25.59 -7.48 36.38
C SER A 151 -26.00 -7.99 37.78
N ASP A 152 -25.91 -9.29 38.03
CA ASP A 152 -26.06 -9.90 39.36
C ASP A 152 -24.71 -9.90 40.13
N ASN A 153 -24.47 -8.82 40.87
CA ASN A 153 -23.30 -8.50 41.72
C ASN A 153 -23.00 -9.48 42.88
N ASN A 154 -23.31 -10.78 42.78
CA ASN A 154 -23.01 -11.74 43.83
C ASN A 154 -21.50 -12.08 43.80
N GLY A 155 -20.72 -11.36 44.64
CA GLY A 155 -19.25 -11.34 44.72
C GLY A 155 -18.55 -12.65 45.09
N HIS A 156 -18.87 -13.76 44.43
CA HIS A 156 -18.11 -14.99 44.53
C HIS A 156 -16.86 -14.95 43.64
N PRO A 157 -15.69 -15.36 44.15
CA PRO A 157 -14.47 -15.47 43.34
C PRO A 157 -14.71 -16.42 42.17
N ARG A 158 -14.72 -15.88 40.95
CA ARG A 158 -14.82 -16.67 39.72
C ARG A 158 -13.51 -17.46 39.60
N ALA A 159 -13.57 -18.78 39.75
CA ALA A 159 -12.43 -19.63 39.37
C ALA A 159 -12.08 -19.32 37.92
N THR A 160 -10.78 -19.13 37.61
CA THR A 160 -10.31 -18.86 36.25
C THR A 160 -10.82 -19.97 35.32
N PRO A 161 -11.70 -19.66 34.36
CA PRO A 161 -12.23 -20.67 33.45
C PRO A 161 -11.08 -21.29 32.66
N THR A 162 -10.97 -22.62 32.65
CA THR A 162 -10.09 -23.30 31.70
C THR A 162 -10.61 -23.01 30.29
N PRO A 163 -9.76 -22.61 29.33
CA PRO A 163 -10.19 -22.36 27.95
C PRO A 163 -10.94 -23.58 27.41
N LYS A 164 -12.14 -23.35 26.86
CA LYS A 164 -13.02 -24.44 26.42
C LYS A 164 -12.88 -24.73 24.93
N CYS A 165 -12.46 -23.72 24.16
CA CYS A 165 -12.21 -23.86 22.74
C CYS A 165 -10.78 -23.43 22.40
N VAL A 166 -10.10 -24.25 21.60
CA VAL A 166 -8.78 -23.94 21.05
C VAL A 166 -8.95 -23.43 19.63
N LEU A 167 -8.44 -22.23 19.34
CA LEU A 167 -8.36 -21.75 17.96
C LEU A 167 -7.00 -22.05 17.37
N ASN A 168 -7.04 -22.80 16.27
CA ASN A 168 -5.95 -22.93 15.33
C ASN A 168 -6.29 -22.09 14.09
N ALA A 169 -6.17 -20.77 14.25
CA ALA A 169 -6.45 -19.77 13.21
C ALA A 169 -5.16 -19.11 12.72
N LYS A 170 -5.10 -18.77 11.42
CA LYS A 170 -4.06 -17.88 10.88
C LYS A 170 -4.40 -16.41 11.12
N GLU A 171 -5.67 -16.05 10.94
CA GLU A 171 -6.20 -14.70 11.14
C GLU A 171 -7.50 -14.78 11.96
N LEU A 172 -7.63 -13.90 12.96
CA LEU A 172 -8.83 -13.66 13.75
C LEU A 172 -9.32 -12.23 13.51
N TRP A 173 -10.53 -12.10 13.00
CA TRP A 173 -11.18 -10.84 12.71
C TRP A 173 -12.30 -10.62 13.72
N ILE A 174 -12.35 -9.44 14.31
CA ILE A 174 -13.39 -9.02 15.25
C ILE A 174 -14.00 -7.76 14.68
N THR A 175 -15.26 -7.83 14.26
CA THR A 175 -15.96 -6.76 13.56
C THR A 175 -17.23 -6.38 14.32
N ASN A 176 -17.45 -5.09 14.53
CA ASN A 176 -18.63 -4.52 15.19
C ASN A 176 -19.03 -5.25 16.48
N THR A 177 -18.05 -5.69 17.25
CA THR A 177 -18.25 -6.50 18.46
C THR A 177 -17.95 -5.64 19.68
N PRO A 178 -18.91 -5.48 20.62
CA PRO A 178 -18.71 -4.70 21.84
C PRO A 178 -17.55 -5.17 22.69
N LYS A 179 -16.93 -4.25 23.43
CA LYS A 179 -15.78 -4.57 24.31
C LYS A 179 -16.06 -5.72 25.26
N SER A 180 -17.24 -5.75 25.89
CA SER A 180 -17.67 -6.79 26.83
C SER A 180 -17.64 -8.19 26.20
N SER A 181 -18.14 -8.32 24.97
CA SER A 181 -18.13 -9.58 24.22
C SER A 181 -16.73 -10.05 23.88
N ILE A 182 -15.82 -9.13 23.52
CA ILE A 182 -14.42 -9.48 23.23
C ILE A 182 -13.73 -10.02 24.49
N VAL A 183 -13.92 -9.36 25.64
CA VAL A 183 -13.39 -9.82 26.92
C VAL A 183 -13.94 -11.20 27.28
N TRP A 184 -15.26 -11.38 27.17
CA TRP A 184 -15.93 -12.66 27.43
C TRP A 184 -15.36 -13.81 26.58
N LEU A 185 -15.08 -13.52 25.29
CA LEU A 185 -14.50 -14.47 24.36
C LEU A 185 -13.04 -14.79 24.69
N GLY A 186 -12.23 -13.77 25.00
CA GLY A 186 -10.83 -13.94 25.38
C GLY A 186 -10.65 -14.92 26.54
N GLU A 187 -11.55 -14.87 27.53
CA GLU A 187 -11.53 -15.79 28.68
C GLU A 187 -11.81 -17.26 28.33
N ARG A 188 -12.53 -17.54 27.23
CA ARG A 188 -13.04 -18.88 26.88
C ARG A 188 -12.27 -19.53 25.75
N VAL A 189 -11.45 -18.75 25.06
CA VAL A 189 -10.82 -19.13 23.80
C VAL A 189 -9.30 -19.10 23.94
N GLY A 190 -8.67 -20.25 23.74
CA GLY A 190 -7.21 -20.40 23.74
C GLY A 190 -6.63 -20.26 22.34
N LEU A 191 -5.69 -19.34 22.15
CA LEU A 191 -4.97 -19.16 20.89
C LEU A 191 -3.66 -19.97 20.92
N VAL A 192 -3.70 -21.21 20.43
CA VAL A 192 -2.57 -22.15 20.53
C VAL A 192 -1.63 -22.10 19.30
N SER A 193 -2.10 -21.56 18.16
CA SER A 193 -1.34 -21.56 16.92
C SER A 193 -0.08 -20.69 16.94
N SER A 194 0.88 -21.05 16.07
CA SER A 194 2.11 -20.29 15.88
C SER A 194 1.86 -19.02 15.05
N GLY A 195 1.68 -17.88 15.71
CA GLY A 195 1.73 -16.55 15.07
C GLY A 195 0.44 -16.12 14.37
N ILE A 196 -0.62 -15.85 15.13
CA ILE A 196 -1.91 -15.38 14.61
C ILE A 196 -1.87 -13.90 14.19
N GLY A 197 -2.57 -13.53 13.12
CA GLY A 197 -2.90 -12.16 12.79
C GLY A 197 -4.23 -11.76 13.44
N LEU A 198 -4.26 -10.62 14.13
CA LEU A 198 -5.45 -10.10 14.78
C LEU A 198 -5.89 -8.82 14.06
N ARG A 199 -7.13 -8.81 13.59
CA ARG A 199 -7.79 -7.64 13.01
C ARG A 199 -9.01 -7.28 13.86
N ILE A 200 -9.10 -6.03 14.25
CA ILE A 200 -10.18 -5.51 15.09
C ILE A 200 -10.75 -4.29 14.40
N SER A 201 -12.07 -4.30 14.23
CA SER A 201 -12.86 -3.21 13.70
C SER A 201 -14.08 -3.00 14.60
N CYS A 202 -13.91 -2.23 15.67
CA CYS A 202 -14.96 -1.96 16.66
C CYS A 202 -15.36 -0.49 16.59
N GLY A 203 -16.59 -0.16 16.98
CA GLY A 203 -17.09 1.21 16.98
C GLY A 203 -16.61 2.04 18.18
N THR A 204 -17.52 2.82 18.74
CA THR A 204 -17.25 3.83 19.79
C THR A 204 -16.99 3.26 21.19
N ASP A 205 -17.26 1.99 21.44
CA ASP A 205 -17.26 1.38 22.77
C ASP A 205 -16.00 0.55 23.09
N PHE A 206 -15.00 0.56 22.20
CA PHE A 206 -13.82 -0.30 22.32
C PHE A 206 -12.93 0.04 23.55
N GLY A 207 -12.68 1.32 23.81
CA GLY A 207 -11.89 1.78 24.96
C GLY A 207 -10.38 1.60 24.77
N ASN A 208 -9.76 0.63 25.46
CA ASN A 208 -8.31 0.44 25.52
C ASN A 208 -7.88 -0.92 24.95
N LEU A 209 -6.60 -1.12 24.63
CA LEU A 209 -6.14 -2.44 24.12
C LEU A 209 -6.05 -3.54 25.19
N GLU A 210 -6.28 -3.25 26.47
CA GLU A 210 -6.24 -4.25 27.56
C GLU A 210 -7.27 -5.37 27.39
N VAL A 211 -8.35 -5.13 26.62
CA VAL A 211 -9.30 -6.19 26.22
C VAL A 211 -8.59 -7.35 25.51
N LEU A 212 -7.41 -7.12 24.92
CA LEU A 212 -6.64 -8.16 24.26
C LEU A 212 -5.87 -9.06 25.22
N ASP A 213 -5.72 -8.67 26.49
CA ASP A 213 -4.95 -9.42 27.48
C ASP A 213 -5.60 -10.75 27.86
N GLY A 214 -6.90 -10.90 27.59
CA GLY A 214 -7.63 -12.16 27.73
C GLY A 214 -7.22 -13.20 26.69
N PHE A 215 -6.79 -12.77 25.50
CA PHE A 215 -6.31 -13.68 24.47
C PHE A 215 -4.91 -14.16 24.84
N ASN A 216 -4.83 -15.34 25.46
CA ASN A 216 -3.59 -16.00 25.84
C ASN A 216 -2.84 -16.58 24.61
N ALA A 217 -2.57 -15.73 23.62
CA ALA A 217 -1.83 -16.10 22.42
C ALA A 217 -0.35 -16.28 22.73
N LYS A 218 0.20 -17.43 22.32
CA LYS A 218 1.66 -17.65 22.36
C LYS A 218 2.41 -16.57 21.58
N ARG A 219 1.83 -16.12 20.47
CA ARG A 219 2.39 -15.09 19.59
C ARG A 219 1.33 -14.51 18.68
N ILE A 220 1.19 -13.18 18.70
CA ILE A 220 0.48 -12.43 17.66
C ILE A 220 1.55 -11.91 16.70
N SER A 221 1.40 -12.14 15.40
CA SER A 221 2.39 -11.74 14.39
C SER A 221 2.06 -10.38 13.77
N ARG A 222 0.76 -10.06 13.73
CA ARG A 222 0.18 -8.84 13.15
C ARG A 222 -0.96 -8.36 14.04
N LEU A 223 -0.97 -7.08 14.36
CA LEU A 223 -2.14 -6.40 14.94
C LEU A 223 -2.63 -5.33 13.98
N THR A 224 -3.92 -5.35 13.71
CA THR A 224 -4.57 -4.37 12.85
C THR A 224 -5.82 -3.83 13.51
N LEU A 225 -5.86 -2.52 13.73
CA LEU A 225 -6.96 -1.76 14.32
C LEU A 225 -7.58 -0.89 13.23
N TYR A 226 -8.87 -1.06 12.96
CA TYR A 226 -9.64 -0.33 11.96
C TYR A 226 -10.84 0.35 12.60
N ASN A 227 -11.17 1.57 12.17
CA ASN A 227 -12.45 2.25 12.47
C ASN A 227 -12.80 2.32 13.97
N ILE A 228 -11.80 2.36 14.86
CA ILE A 228 -12.00 2.44 16.30
C ILE A 228 -12.15 3.90 16.71
N ASP A 229 -13.38 4.39 16.77
CA ASP A 229 -13.68 5.80 17.03
C ASP A 229 -13.09 6.32 18.35
N ASN A 230 -13.08 5.48 19.38
CA ASN A 230 -12.55 5.81 20.71
C ASN A 230 -11.51 4.77 21.16
N LEU A 231 -10.23 5.06 20.89
CA LEU A 231 -9.09 4.31 21.40
C LEU A 231 -8.35 5.14 22.45
N ASP A 232 -8.63 4.87 23.73
CA ASP A 232 -8.11 5.63 24.87
C ASP A 232 -6.62 5.37 25.16
N SER A 233 -6.19 4.12 25.00
CA SER A 233 -4.82 3.70 25.29
C SER A 233 -4.39 2.49 24.46
N LEU A 234 -3.11 2.48 24.09
CA LEU A 234 -2.44 1.31 23.51
C LEU A 234 -1.90 0.34 24.57
N ASP A 235 -2.16 0.59 25.85
CA ASP A 235 -1.72 -0.29 26.93
C ASP A 235 -2.35 -1.68 26.81
N CYS A 236 -1.50 -2.68 26.65
CA CYS A 236 -1.84 -4.11 26.73
C CYS A 236 -0.57 -4.94 26.97
N LYS A 237 -0.71 -6.14 27.51
CA LYS A 237 0.39 -7.10 27.70
C LYS A 237 1.07 -7.46 26.39
N LEU A 238 0.33 -7.51 25.29
CA LEU A 238 0.88 -7.82 23.97
C LEU A 238 2.00 -6.86 23.56
N LEU A 239 1.82 -5.56 23.78
CA LEU A 239 2.82 -4.54 23.44
C LEU A 239 3.83 -4.29 24.57
N ARG A 240 3.49 -4.66 25.81
CA ARG A 240 4.34 -4.45 27.00
C ARG A 240 5.34 -5.58 27.25
N GLU A 241 4.89 -6.83 27.12
CA GLU A 241 5.59 -8.04 27.59
C GLU A 241 5.71 -9.11 26.49
N GLY A 242 4.82 -9.10 25.50
CA GLY A 242 4.72 -10.15 24.49
C GLY A 242 5.89 -10.18 23.50
N PRO A 243 6.03 -11.29 22.74
CA PRO A 243 6.93 -11.30 21.59
C PRO A 243 6.49 -10.24 20.59
N MET A 244 7.40 -9.32 20.28
CA MET A 244 7.02 -8.11 19.56
C MET A 244 6.51 -8.41 18.14
N LEU A 245 5.38 -7.81 17.79
CA LEU A 245 4.69 -7.90 16.48
C LEU A 245 5.60 -7.51 15.32
N TYR A 246 5.45 -8.09 14.12
CA TYR A 246 6.16 -7.59 12.93
C TYR A 246 5.37 -6.53 12.16
N VAL A 247 4.05 -6.55 12.32
CA VAL A 247 3.12 -5.65 11.65
C VAL A 247 2.18 -5.02 12.66
N LEU A 248 2.17 -3.70 12.71
CA LEU A 248 1.18 -2.93 13.44
C LEU A 248 0.52 -1.94 12.48
N ILE A 249 -0.80 -2.03 12.36
CA ILE A 249 -1.61 -1.16 11.52
C ILE A 249 -2.68 -0.54 12.39
N ILE A 250 -2.64 0.78 12.56
CA ILE A 250 -3.66 1.57 13.19
C ILE A 250 -4.24 2.47 12.10
N TYR A 251 -5.51 2.25 11.77
CA TYR A 251 -6.24 3.02 10.80
C TYR A 251 -7.58 3.41 11.39
N ASN A 252 -7.94 4.66 11.24
CA ASN A 252 -9.25 5.15 11.62
C ASN A 252 -9.67 6.22 10.62
N ASN A 253 -10.92 6.63 10.61
CA ASN A 253 -11.34 7.85 9.91
C ASN A 253 -11.26 9.06 10.84
N THR A 254 -11.43 8.88 12.16
CA THR A 254 -11.31 9.97 13.13
C THR A 254 -9.86 10.15 13.62
N THR A 255 -9.60 11.31 14.21
CA THR A 255 -8.33 11.63 14.87
C THR A 255 -8.21 10.85 16.17
N LEU A 256 -7.14 10.06 16.32
CA LEU A 256 -6.88 9.26 17.51
C LEU A 256 -5.61 9.72 18.22
N THR A 257 -5.69 10.02 19.51
CA THR A 257 -4.53 10.31 20.38
C THR A 257 -4.54 9.34 21.57
N PRO A 258 -4.37 8.04 21.34
CA PRO A 258 -4.35 7.07 22.42
C PRO A 258 -3.17 7.36 23.34
N LYS A 259 -3.36 7.19 24.64
CA LYS A 259 -2.26 7.17 25.61
C LYS A 259 -1.34 5.99 25.29
N ILE A 260 -0.03 6.20 25.43
CA ILE A 260 0.98 5.17 25.22
C ILE A 260 1.90 5.23 26.44
N SER A 261 1.98 4.15 27.22
CA SER A 261 2.93 4.09 28.33
C SER A 261 4.38 4.12 27.83
N GLU A 262 5.27 4.67 28.64
CA GLU A 262 6.70 4.79 28.31
C GLU A 262 7.33 3.43 27.97
N GLN A 263 6.94 2.37 28.68
CA GLN A 263 7.41 1.02 28.39
C GLN A 263 7.01 0.56 26.97
N ILE A 264 5.78 0.85 26.54
CA ILE A 264 5.33 0.50 25.19
C ILE A 264 6.03 1.36 24.13
N ILE A 265 6.24 2.66 24.41
CA ILE A 265 7.04 3.54 23.55
C ILE A 265 8.43 2.92 23.33
N GLN A 266 9.12 2.56 24.41
CA GLN A 266 10.45 1.94 24.34
C GLN A 266 10.45 0.63 23.55
N ASN A 267 9.45 -0.24 23.77
CA ASN A 267 9.32 -1.49 23.05
C ASN A 267 9.09 -1.27 21.54
N ILE A 268 8.27 -0.29 21.17
CA ILE A 268 7.98 0.06 19.77
C ILE A 268 9.25 0.61 19.09
N LEU A 269 9.99 1.48 19.76
CA LEU A 269 11.21 2.12 19.23
C LEU A 269 12.40 1.15 19.15
N ALA A 270 12.52 0.21 20.09
CA ALA A 270 13.59 -0.79 20.10
C ALA A 270 13.46 -1.85 18.99
N LYS A 271 12.37 -1.83 18.22
CA LYS A 271 12.07 -2.83 17.19
C LYS A 271 12.28 -2.29 15.77
N GLU A 272 12.84 -3.14 14.92
CA GLU A 272 12.75 -3.07 13.46
C GLU A 272 11.42 -3.66 12.97
N TRP A 273 10.56 -2.81 12.44
CA TRP A 273 9.23 -3.21 11.97
C TRP A 273 9.27 -3.63 10.50
N MET A 274 8.66 -4.76 10.14
CA MET A 274 8.45 -5.09 8.73
C MET A 274 7.42 -4.12 8.10
N LYS A 275 6.39 -3.74 8.87
CA LYS A 275 5.37 -2.81 8.39
C LYS A 275 4.70 -2.11 9.55
N LEU A 276 4.70 -0.78 9.49
CA LEU A 276 4.08 0.06 10.48
C LEU A 276 3.15 1.04 9.77
N LYS A 277 1.88 1.07 10.17
CA LYS A 277 0.91 2.04 9.66
C LYS A 277 0.22 2.71 10.83
N MET A 278 0.19 4.03 10.89
CA MET A 278 -0.48 4.73 11.99
C MET A 278 -0.91 6.16 11.61
N PRO A 279 -1.87 6.74 12.33
CA PRO A 279 -2.14 8.18 12.24
C PRO A 279 -0.94 9.00 12.73
N VAL A 280 -0.76 10.20 12.16
CA VAL A 280 0.30 11.13 12.57
C VAL A 280 0.23 11.48 14.05
N SER A 281 -0.96 11.52 14.64
CA SER A 281 -1.16 11.79 16.07
C SER A 281 -0.55 10.70 16.96
N VAL A 282 -0.66 9.43 16.56
CA VAL A 282 0.01 8.31 17.27
C VAL A 282 1.52 8.44 17.11
N LEU A 283 2.00 8.78 15.91
CA LEU A 283 3.43 9.03 15.68
C LEU A 283 3.95 10.18 16.53
N GLY A 284 3.17 11.27 16.64
CA GLY A 284 3.48 12.42 17.47
C GLY A 284 3.64 12.03 18.94
N GLU A 285 2.74 11.22 19.49
CA GLU A 285 2.86 10.68 20.85
C GLU A 285 4.12 9.83 21.04
N LEU A 286 4.42 8.91 20.11
CA LEU A 286 5.63 8.08 20.16
C LEU A 286 6.91 8.94 20.13
N MET A 287 6.92 9.95 19.25
CA MET A 287 8.06 10.82 18.97
C MET A 287 8.03 12.13 19.76
N LYS A 288 7.25 12.20 20.85
CA LYS A 288 7.33 13.34 21.79
C LYS A 288 8.77 13.51 22.29
N PRO A 289 9.31 14.74 22.36
CA PRO A 289 10.65 14.99 22.86
C PRO A 289 10.88 14.37 24.25
N SER A 290 12.03 13.74 24.42
CA SER A 290 12.50 13.16 25.68
C SER A 290 13.95 13.53 25.91
N GLU A 291 14.48 13.25 27.10
CA GLU A 291 15.90 13.48 27.42
C GLU A 291 16.85 12.70 26.50
N GLN A 292 16.40 11.56 25.98
CA GLN A 292 17.15 10.73 25.03
C GLN A 292 16.57 10.85 23.62
N PRO A 293 17.42 10.89 22.58
CA PRO A 293 16.98 10.77 21.19
C PRO A 293 16.21 9.47 20.97
N LYS A 294 15.04 9.56 20.32
CA LYS A 294 14.23 8.40 19.94
C LYS A 294 14.50 8.02 18.49
N GLN A 295 14.52 6.72 18.20
CA GLN A 295 14.64 6.20 16.84
C GLN A 295 13.53 5.19 16.58
N LEU A 296 12.81 5.36 15.47
CA LEU A 296 11.82 4.40 15.00
C LEU A 296 12.27 3.82 13.66
N THR A 297 12.38 2.49 13.56
CA THR A 297 12.85 1.80 12.35
C THR A 297 11.78 0.91 11.74
N ALA A 298 11.48 1.05 10.45
CA ALA A 298 10.51 0.22 9.75
C ALA A 298 10.80 0.06 8.25
N ASP A 299 10.77 -1.17 7.70
CA ASP A 299 10.92 -1.37 6.24
C ASP A 299 9.85 -0.59 5.46
N LYS A 300 8.61 -0.59 5.96
CA LYS A 300 7.46 0.08 5.36
C LYS A 300 6.70 0.88 6.41
N LEU A 301 6.88 2.20 6.39
CA LEU A 301 6.14 3.14 7.23
C LEU A 301 5.00 3.77 6.42
N THR A 302 3.78 3.76 6.96
CA THR A 302 2.66 4.53 6.40
C THR A 302 2.09 5.45 7.47
N ILE A 303 2.04 6.74 7.15
CA ILE A 303 1.52 7.77 8.05
C ILE A 303 0.23 8.30 7.44
N TYR A 304 -0.85 8.27 8.22
CA TYR A 304 -2.10 8.90 7.83
C TYR A 304 -2.17 10.31 8.38
N LEU A 305 -2.37 11.29 7.51
CA LEU A 305 -2.55 12.71 7.84
C LEU A 305 -4.02 13.08 7.65
N ALA A 306 -4.63 13.67 8.67
CA ALA A 306 -5.81 14.50 8.44
C ALA A 306 -5.35 15.88 7.91
N PRO A 307 -6.08 16.53 6.99
CA PRO A 307 -5.68 17.83 6.45
C PRO A 307 -5.50 18.92 7.52
N SER A 308 -6.25 18.85 8.63
CA SER A 308 -6.10 19.77 9.77
C SER A 308 -4.82 19.54 10.58
N GLN A 309 -4.06 18.49 10.28
CA GLN A 309 -2.87 18.05 11.02
C GLN A 309 -1.57 18.26 10.23
N THR A 310 -1.60 18.90 9.06
CA THR A 310 -0.37 19.20 8.29
C THR A 310 0.59 20.10 9.07
N GLN A 311 0.05 20.98 9.91
CA GLN A 311 0.81 21.85 10.80
C GLN A 311 1.30 21.17 12.09
N THR A 312 0.96 19.89 12.33
CA THR A 312 1.29 19.18 13.58
C THR A 312 2.25 18.01 13.36
N LEU A 313 2.95 17.98 12.23
CA LEU A 313 4.05 17.05 12.05
C LEU A 313 5.07 17.26 13.17
N PRO A 314 5.49 16.20 13.88
CA PRO A 314 6.37 16.35 15.03
C PRO A 314 7.67 17.02 14.57
N PRO A 315 8.15 18.04 15.31
CA PRO A 315 9.32 18.80 14.91
C PRO A 315 10.51 17.84 14.80
N PRO A 316 11.41 18.05 13.83
CA PRO A 316 12.46 17.08 13.48
C PRO A 316 13.38 16.75 14.66
N GLY A 317 13.49 17.64 15.65
CA GLY A 317 14.07 17.37 16.97
C GLY A 317 15.40 16.59 16.94
N MET A 318 15.65 15.80 17.99
CA MET A 318 16.69 14.76 17.96
C MET A 318 16.13 13.39 17.54
N ASN A 319 14.85 13.34 17.17
CA ASN A 319 14.13 12.10 16.96
C ASN A 319 14.25 11.69 15.50
N ARG A 320 14.64 10.44 15.26
CA ARG A 320 14.94 9.92 13.91
C ARG A 320 13.93 8.90 13.45
N LEU A 321 13.53 9.00 12.20
CA LEU A 321 12.71 8.00 11.52
C LEU A 321 13.58 7.30 10.47
N ASN A 322 13.70 5.98 10.57
CA ASN A 322 14.36 5.16 9.57
C ASN A 322 13.31 4.30 8.87
N ALA A 323 13.12 4.51 7.58
CA ALA A 323 12.27 3.64 6.78
C ALA A 323 12.75 3.55 5.34
N ILE A 324 12.70 2.33 4.76
CA ILE A 324 13.05 2.11 3.35
C ILE A 324 11.95 2.67 2.44
N HIS A 325 10.68 2.41 2.81
CA HIS A 325 9.52 2.93 2.11
C HIS A 325 8.63 3.75 3.05
N LEU A 326 8.41 5.01 2.69
CA LEU A 326 7.50 5.91 3.38
C LEU A 326 6.29 6.21 2.49
N ALA A 327 5.10 5.91 3.01
CA ALA A 327 3.84 6.32 2.42
C ALA A 327 3.14 7.33 3.33
N ILE A 328 2.93 8.56 2.86
CA ILE A 328 2.12 9.57 3.54
C ILE A 328 0.77 9.61 2.84
N ILE A 329 -0.31 9.36 3.57
CA ILE A 329 -1.66 9.29 3.02
C ILE A 329 -2.51 10.41 3.63
N PHE A 330 -2.90 11.36 2.80
CA PHE A 330 -3.84 12.41 3.18
C PHE A 330 -5.26 11.88 3.14
N ARG A 331 -5.98 11.96 4.26
CA ARG A 331 -7.39 11.59 4.35
C ARG A 331 -8.26 12.67 3.73
N ASN A 332 -9.31 12.25 3.04
CA ASN A 332 -10.27 13.17 2.42
C ASN A 332 -11.31 13.62 3.45
N ASP A 333 -10.95 14.64 4.24
CA ASP A 333 -11.82 15.19 5.30
C ASP A 333 -12.51 16.49 4.85
N ASN A 334 -12.87 16.60 3.56
CA ASN A 334 -13.44 17.80 2.90
C ASN A 334 -12.50 19.03 2.77
N HIS A 335 -11.23 18.91 3.19
CA HIS A 335 -10.24 19.96 3.00
C HIS A 335 -9.46 19.74 1.70
N LEU A 336 -9.41 20.79 0.88
CA LEU A 336 -8.63 20.79 -0.36
C LEU A 336 -7.14 20.94 -0.02
N LEU A 337 -6.38 19.87 -0.23
CA LEU A 337 -4.92 19.89 -0.09
C LEU A 337 -4.29 20.85 -1.11
N THR A 338 -3.40 21.71 -0.65
CA THR A 338 -2.72 22.73 -1.46
C THR A 338 -1.28 22.34 -1.78
N GLY A 339 -0.62 23.07 -2.69
CA GLY A 339 0.82 22.93 -2.93
C GLY A 339 1.64 23.21 -1.67
N THR A 340 1.21 24.17 -0.84
CA THR A 340 1.87 24.51 0.44
C THR A 340 1.88 23.34 1.41
N ASP A 341 0.77 22.59 1.55
CA ASP A 341 0.70 21.43 2.43
C ASP A 341 1.67 20.32 1.99
N LEU A 342 1.78 20.11 0.68
CA LEU A 342 2.73 19.17 0.10
C LEU A 342 4.17 19.62 0.35
N GLU A 343 4.48 20.89 0.13
CA GLU A 343 5.81 21.46 0.39
C GLU A 343 6.22 21.30 1.86
N GLN A 344 5.32 21.58 2.81
CA GLN A 344 5.58 21.38 4.24
C GLN A 344 5.84 19.90 4.57
N THR A 345 5.10 19.00 3.93
CA THR A 345 5.27 17.56 4.09
C THR A 345 6.63 17.10 3.56
N LEU A 346 7.05 17.59 2.39
CA LEU A 346 8.35 17.28 1.80
C LEU A 346 9.50 17.88 2.62
N GLU A 347 9.34 19.09 3.15
CA GLU A 347 10.29 19.69 4.08
C GLU A 347 10.46 18.80 5.32
N TRP A 348 9.37 18.38 5.96
CA TRP A 348 9.41 17.47 7.11
C TRP A 348 10.08 16.13 6.78
N VAL A 349 9.80 15.54 5.62
CA VAL A 349 10.47 14.29 5.19
C VAL A 349 11.98 14.52 5.02
N SER A 350 12.38 15.64 4.41
CA SER A 350 13.79 15.94 4.13
C SER A 350 14.65 16.02 5.40
N VAL A 351 14.05 16.40 6.53
CA VAL A 351 14.77 16.56 7.80
C VAL A 351 14.59 15.37 8.74
N GLY A 352 13.52 14.59 8.59
CA GLY A 352 13.15 13.52 9.52
C GLY A 352 13.68 12.12 9.19
N PHE A 353 14.18 11.90 7.97
CA PHE A 353 14.56 10.58 7.44
C PHE A 353 15.99 10.56 6.90
N GLU A 354 16.70 9.44 7.10
CA GLU A 354 18.10 9.26 6.65
C GLU A 354 18.24 8.21 5.53
N ASP A 355 17.60 7.03 5.67
CA ASP A 355 17.77 5.88 4.76
C ASP A 355 16.56 5.62 3.85
N LEU A 356 15.80 6.67 3.53
CA LEU A 356 14.59 6.52 2.71
C LEU A 356 14.93 6.26 1.24
N GLU A 357 14.39 5.17 0.67
CA GLU A 357 14.56 4.83 -0.75
C GLU A 357 13.36 5.24 -1.59
N VAL A 358 12.14 5.11 -1.05
CA VAL A 358 10.90 5.43 -1.76
C VAL A 358 9.98 6.28 -0.91
N LEU A 359 9.68 7.48 -1.39
CA LEU A 359 8.65 8.35 -0.85
C LEU A 359 7.38 8.25 -1.69
N SER A 360 6.22 8.09 -1.05
CA SER A 360 4.91 8.11 -1.70
C SER A 360 3.94 8.98 -0.93
N VAL A 361 3.52 10.08 -1.53
CA VAL A 361 2.50 11.00 -1.00
C VAL A 361 1.19 10.74 -1.76
N LEU A 362 0.26 10.06 -1.11
CA LEU A 362 -1.01 9.62 -1.68
C LEU A 362 -2.14 10.54 -1.22
N VAL A 363 -2.91 11.02 -2.20
CA VAL A 363 -4.06 11.89 -2.00
C VAL A 363 -5.19 11.29 -2.86
N PRO A 364 -6.04 10.39 -2.30
CA PRO A 364 -7.02 9.61 -3.07
C PRO A 364 -7.92 10.46 -3.97
N ASP A 365 -8.23 11.69 -3.57
CA ASP A 365 -9.08 12.64 -4.29
C ASP A 365 -8.36 13.97 -4.57
N ALA A 366 -7.10 13.90 -5.02
CA ALA A 366 -6.29 15.09 -5.28
C ALA A 366 -7.00 16.08 -6.23
N PRO A 367 -7.17 17.36 -5.82
CA PRO A 367 -7.82 18.35 -6.68
C PRO A 367 -6.99 18.59 -7.94
N PRO A 368 -7.62 18.97 -9.07
CA PRO A 368 -6.91 19.22 -10.32
C PRO A 368 -5.73 20.20 -10.17
N ALA A 369 -5.93 21.29 -9.42
CA ALA A 369 -4.90 22.28 -9.14
C ALA A 369 -3.65 21.69 -8.46
N LEU A 370 -3.82 20.72 -7.54
CA LEU A 370 -2.68 20.05 -6.91
C LEU A 370 -1.98 19.12 -7.90
N LYS A 371 -2.72 18.38 -8.74
CA LYS A 371 -2.10 17.54 -9.78
C LYS A 371 -1.32 18.39 -10.77
N ASP A 372 -1.84 19.56 -11.15
CA ASP A 372 -1.16 20.49 -12.05
C ASP A 372 0.08 21.12 -11.40
N PHE A 373 0.02 21.45 -10.10
CA PHE A 373 1.19 21.82 -9.31
C PHE A 373 2.25 20.71 -9.35
N VAL A 374 1.88 19.47 -9.04
CA VAL A 374 2.80 18.32 -9.03
C VAL A 374 3.41 18.06 -10.41
N ARG A 375 2.65 18.22 -11.50
CA ARG A 375 3.19 18.05 -12.88
C ARG A 375 4.16 19.14 -13.29
N SER A 376 3.97 20.35 -12.77
CA SER A 376 4.78 21.52 -13.13
C SER A 376 6.05 21.66 -12.29
N HIS A 377 6.24 20.80 -11.28
CA HIS A 377 7.38 20.84 -10.39
C HIS A 377 8.12 19.50 -10.35
N THR A 378 9.43 19.56 -10.15
CA THR A 378 10.22 18.41 -9.69
C THR A 378 10.64 18.65 -8.25
N PHE A 379 10.82 17.57 -7.49
CA PHE A 379 11.22 17.64 -6.09
C PHE A 379 12.62 17.04 -5.93
N ASN A 380 13.50 17.78 -5.28
CA ASN A 380 14.85 17.36 -4.95
C ASN A 380 15.01 17.34 -3.43
N ILE A 381 15.23 16.18 -2.83
CA ILE A 381 15.49 16.03 -1.39
C ILE A 381 16.97 15.72 -1.21
N THR A 382 17.77 16.76 -0.98
CA THR A 382 19.24 16.68 -1.00
C THR A 382 19.84 15.99 0.22
N THR A 383 19.08 15.92 1.31
CA THR A 383 19.48 15.31 2.58
C THR A 383 19.35 13.78 2.60
N ILE A 384 18.66 13.19 1.63
CA ILE A 384 18.41 11.75 1.57
C ILE A 384 19.02 11.17 0.28
N PRO A 385 20.34 10.89 0.27
CA PRO A 385 21.03 10.42 -0.94
C PRO A 385 20.59 9.02 -1.39
N THR A 386 19.93 8.25 -0.53
CA THR A 386 19.37 6.92 -0.84
C THR A 386 18.06 6.99 -1.60
N LEU A 387 17.43 8.17 -1.69
CA LEU A 387 16.11 8.31 -2.28
C LEU A 387 16.16 8.08 -3.79
N THR A 388 15.46 7.03 -4.24
CA THR A 388 15.43 6.61 -5.65
C THR A 388 14.09 6.89 -6.32
N SER A 389 13.05 7.24 -5.56
CA SER A 389 11.73 7.59 -6.11
C SER A 389 10.93 8.50 -5.19
N ILE A 390 10.24 9.48 -5.78
CA ILE A 390 9.27 10.35 -5.11
C ILE A 390 7.97 10.30 -5.92
N TRP A 391 6.94 9.70 -5.35
CA TRP A 391 5.61 9.66 -5.95
C TRP A 391 4.69 10.63 -5.22
N VAL A 392 4.02 11.52 -5.95
CA VAL A 392 3.02 12.43 -5.38
C VAL A 392 1.74 12.36 -6.22
N CYS A 393 0.60 12.06 -5.59
CA CYS A 393 -0.67 11.88 -6.29
C CYS A 393 -0.60 10.84 -7.44
N GLY A 394 0.27 9.83 -7.30
CA GLY A 394 0.55 8.83 -8.32
C GLY A 394 1.49 9.28 -9.45
N ILE A 395 2.08 10.47 -9.36
CA ILE A 395 3.01 11.02 -10.35
C ILE A 395 4.44 10.92 -9.81
N GLU A 396 5.37 10.38 -10.60
CA GLU A 396 6.79 10.40 -10.25
C GLU A 396 7.35 11.82 -10.42
N CYS A 397 7.99 12.34 -9.37
CA CYS A 397 8.41 13.74 -9.27
C CYS A 397 9.90 13.90 -8.91
N LEU A 398 10.63 12.80 -8.71
CA LEU A 398 12.03 12.88 -8.33
C LEU A 398 12.84 13.53 -9.46
N ASP A 399 13.52 14.62 -9.12
CA ASP A 399 14.49 15.24 -10.01
C ASP A 399 15.73 14.33 -10.10
N ILE A 400 15.86 13.56 -11.17
CA ILE A 400 17.07 12.78 -11.44
C ILE A 400 17.80 13.44 -12.62
N PRO A 401 18.79 14.31 -12.35
CA PRO A 401 19.54 14.99 -13.40
C PRO A 401 20.12 14.03 -14.44
N SER A 402 20.58 12.85 -14.01
CA SER A 402 21.19 11.84 -14.89
C SER A 402 20.18 11.11 -15.80
N ILE A 403 18.90 11.05 -15.44
CA ILE A 403 17.85 10.49 -16.30
C ILE A 403 17.32 11.56 -17.25
N ILE A 404 17.21 12.81 -16.79
CA ILE A 404 16.80 13.94 -17.62
C ILE A 404 17.86 14.28 -18.68
N SER A 405 19.14 14.01 -18.39
CA SER A 405 20.27 14.18 -19.33
C SER A 405 20.14 13.34 -20.63
N GLY A 406 19.17 12.43 -20.73
CA GLY A 406 18.98 11.51 -21.86
C GLY A 406 17.83 11.80 -22.84
N GLY A 407 17.10 12.92 -22.75
CA GLY A 407 16.25 13.36 -23.87
C GLY A 407 14.73 13.15 -23.76
N SER A 408 14.09 13.77 -22.76
CA SER A 408 12.64 14.02 -22.77
C SER A 408 12.27 15.44 -23.21
N SER A 409 13.20 16.14 -23.88
CA SER A 409 12.87 17.38 -24.59
C SER A 409 12.34 17.04 -25.99
N ILE A 410 11.14 17.51 -26.30
CA ILE A 410 10.49 17.31 -27.59
C ILE A 410 10.42 18.65 -28.35
N MET A 411 10.39 18.56 -29.68
CA MET A 411 10.22 19.74 -30.54
C MET A 411 8.75 19.92 -30.86
N CYS A 412 8.20 21.10 -30.59
CA CYS A 412 6.85 21.49 -30.97
C CYS A 412 6.88 22.66 -31.96
N PHE A 413 5.99 22.65 -32.93
CA PHE A 413 5.94 23.63 -34.01
C PHE A 413 4.56 24.26 -34.02
N SER A 414 4.48 25.60 -34.15
CA SER A 414 3.21 26.22 -34.56
C SER A 414 2.77 25.65 -35.91
N LEU A 415 1.49 25.76 -36.27
CA LEU A 415 1.00 25.23 -37.55
C LEU A 415 1.78 25.79 -38.76
N GLU A 416 2.16 27.06 -38.71
CA GLU A 416 2.99 27.72 -39.74
C GLU A 416 4.42 27.18 -39.78
N ALA A 417 5.05 26.97 -38.61
CA ALA A 417 6.37 26.36 -38.54
C ALA A 417 6.33 24.91 -39.03
N TRP A 418 5.24 24.19 -38.75
CA TRP A 418 5.02 22.82 -39.20
C TRP A 418 4.89 22.71 -40.72
N GLU A 419 4.19 23.65 -41.38
CA GLU A 419 4.12 23.73 -42.85
C GLU A 419 5.50 23.92 -43.48
N LEU A 420 6.33 24.82 -42.92
CA LEU A 420 7.70 25.02 -43.39
C LEU A 420 8.59 23.81 -43.12
N TYR A 421 8.41 23.16 -41.97
CA TYR A 421 9.14 21.96 -41.60
C TYR A 421 8.87 20.82 -42.60
N ARG A 422 7.60 20.55 -42.90
CA ARG A 422 7.20 19.50 -43.86
C ARG A 422 7.75 19.71 -45.26
N SER A 423 7.85 20.97 -45.70
CA SER A 423 8.39 21.32 -47.02
C SER A 423 9.93 21.38 -47.07
N GLY A 424 10.62 21.07 -45.96
CA GLY A 424 12.08 21.11 -45.87
C GLY A 424 12.67 22.52 -45.88
N LYS A 425 11.85 23.56 -45.63
CA LYS A 425 12.22 24.98 -45.74
C LYS A 425 12.43 25.67 -44.39
N LEU A 426 12.00 25.06 -43.28
CA LEU A 426 12.10 25.66 -41.95
C LEU A 426 13.55 26.02 -41.58
N GLY A 427 14.51 25.13 -41.88
CA GLY A 427 15.93 25.38 -41.58
C GLY A 427 16.50 26.61 -42.29
N ASP A 428 16.11 26.85 -43.55
CA ASP A 428 16.55 28.03 -44.31
C ASP A 428 15.92 29.31 -43.72
N GLU A 429 14.65 29.25 -43.30
CA GLU A 429 13.97 30.37 -42.66
C GLU A 429 14.61 30.73 -41.32
N LEU A 430 14.88 29.74 -40.46
CA LEU A 430 15.55 29.95 -39.17
C LEU A 430 16.98 30.49 -39.33
N ALA A 431 17.69 30.07 -40.38
CA ALA A 431 19.00 30.62 -40.71
C ALA A 431 18.91 32.09 -41.15
N ASN A 432 17.90 32.44 -41.96
CA ASN A 432 17.67 33.82 -42.39
C ASN A 432 17.32 34.74 -41.21
N THR A 433 16.58 34.23 -40.23
CA THR A 433 16.21 34.98 -39.02
C THR A 433 17.28 34.94 -37.92
N GLN A 434 18.40 34.25 -38.16
CA GLN A 434 19.51 34.07 -37.22
C GLN A 434 19.05 33.48 -35.87
N THR A 435 18.10 32.55 -35.90
CA THR A 435 17.59 31.91 -34.69
C THR A 435 18.67 31.01 -34.08
N ASP A 436 19.01 31.22 -32.81
CA ASP A 436 20.03 30.44 -32.12
C ASP A 436 19.52 29.04 -31.78
N LEU A 437 19.98 28.04 -32.54
CA LEU A 437 19.67 26.62 -32.31
C LEU A 437 20.73 25.90 -31.47
N SER A 438 21.80 26.58 -31.04
CA SER A 438 22.89 25.96 -30.28
C SER A 438 22.46 25.43 -28.91
N VAL A 439 21.31 25.91 -28.42
CA VAL A 439 20.65 25.48 -27.18
C VAL A 439 19.91 24.14 -27.30
N LEU A 440 19.67 23.65 -28.52
CA LEU A 440 19.02 22.35 -28.78
C LEU A 440 20.04 21.21 -28.78
N SER A 441 19.59 19.99 -28.47
CA SER A 441 20.44 18.79 -28.64
C SER A 441 20.78 18.57 -30.13
N PRO A 442 21.89 17.88 -30.45
CA PRO A 442 22.22 17.57 -31.84
C PRO A 442 21.09 16.87 -32.61
N GLU A 443 20.35 15.98 -31.94
CA GLU A 443 19.19 15.27 -32.52
C GLU A 443 18.04 16.24 -32.82
N GLN A 444 17.74 17.16 -31.90
CA GLN A 444 16.72 18.19 -32.12
C GLN A 444 17.13 19.18 -33.20
N GLN A 445 18.40 19.57 -33.28
CA GLN A 445 18.92 20.39 -34.37
C GLN A 445 18.78 19.65 -35.71
N ALA A 446 19.11 18.35 -35.75
CA ALA A 446 18.95 17.53 -36.96
C ALA A 446 17.49 17.42 -37.40
N ILE A 447 16.55 17.29 -36.44
CA ILE A 447 15.12 17.36 -36.73
C ILE A 447 14.81 18.73 -37.36
N VAL A 448 15.06 19.84 -36.66
CA VAL A 448 14.69 21.19 -37.11
C VAL A 448 15.32 21.57 -38.46
N MET A 449 16.55 21.13 -38.71
CA MET A 449 17.31 21.43 -39.93
C MET A 449 17.11 20.41 -41.06
N SER A 450 16.21 19.44 -40.88
CA SER A 450 15.90 18.45 -41.92
C SER A 450 15.40 19.13 -43.19
N ARG A 451 16.01 18.76 -44.32
CA ARG A 451 15.59 19.16 -45.67
C ARG A 451 14.75 18.09 -46.36
N GLU A 452 14.49 16.98 -45.68
CA GLU A 452 13.65 15.91 -46.22
C GLU A 452 12.21 16.40 -46.28
N GLU A 453 11.68 16.51 -47.50
CA GLU A 453 10.27 16.78 -47.71
C GLU A 453 9.45 15.59 -47.20
N MET A 454 8.53 15.85 -46.29
CA MET A 454 7.67 14.81 -45.75
C MET A 454 6.62 14.44 -46.79
N ALA A 455 6.44 13.14 -47.04
CA ALA A 455 5.34 12.67 -47.90
C ALA A 455 3.98 13.11 -47.33
N ALA A 456 3.02 13.39 -48.22
CA ALA A 456 1.68 13.88 -47.88
C ALA A 456 0.93 13.02 -46.84
N ASP A 457 1.26 11.73 -46.75
CA ASP A 457 0.65 10.82 -45.76
C ASP A 457 1.13 11.08 -44.31
N ASN A 458 2.14 11.93 -44.10
CA ASN A 458 2.65 12.31 -42.77
C ASN A 458 2.00 13.59 -42.20
N ASP A 459 0.91 14.04 -42.81
CA ASP A 459 0.28 15.33 -42.50
C ASP A 459 -0.60 15.31 -41.25
N ALA A 460 -0.87 14.11 -40.72
CA ALA A 460 -1.83 13.89 -39.64
C ALA A 460 -1.16 13.68 -38.28
N CYS A 461 -1.82 14.17 -37.22
CA CYS A 461 -1.54 13.75 -35.85
C CYS A 461 -1.76 12.23 -35.73
N HIS A 462 -0.77 11.48 -35.23
CA HIS A 462 -0.85 10.01 -35.11
C HIS A 462 -1.87 9.51 -34.09
N VAL A 463 -2.54 10.41 -33.37
CA VAL A 463 -3.56 10.08 -32.36
C VAL A 463 -4.96 10.40 -32.87
N CYS A 464 -5.24 11.65 -33.25
CA CYS A 464 -6.58 12.05 -33.72
C CYS A 464 -6.76 11.97 -35.25
N LEU A 465 -5.69 11.70 -36.00
CA LEU A 465 -5.64 11.69 -37.46
C LEU A 465 -5.99 13.03 -38.13
N CYS A 466 -6.14 14.12 -37.36
CA CYS A 466 -6.38 15.44 -37.93
C CYS A 466 -5.12 15.95 -38.65
N THR A 467 -5.34 16.52 -39.83
CA THR A 467 -4.34 17.26 -40.61
C THR A 467 -4.07 18.63 -40.01
N ALA A 468 -2.99 19.29 -40.43
CA ALA A 468 -2.67 20.66 -40.00
C ALA A 468 -3.78 21.66 -40.34
N ASP A 469 -4.43 21.54 -41.51
CA ASP A 469 -5.53 22.42 -41.92
C ASP A 469 -6.79 22.22 -41.06
N GLU A 470 -7.12 20.97 -40.73
CA GLU A 470 -8.21 20.65 -39.81
C GLU A 470 -7.92 21.16 -38.39
N LEU A 471 -6.68 20.99 -37.92
CA LEU A 471 -6.26 21.55 -36.63
C LEU A 471 -6.36 23.07 -36.63
N LYS A 472 -5.96 23.75 -37.71
CA LYS A 472 -6.10 25.21 -37.88
C LYS A 472 -7.55 25.67 -37.80
N ALA A 473 -8.47 24.90 -38.38
CA ALA A 473 -9.90 25.20 -38.34
C ALA A 473 -10.50 25.01 -36.94
N ILE A 474 -10.01 24.02 -36.17
CA ILE A 474 -10.53 23.69 -34.83
C ILE A 474 -9.88 24.56 -33.75
N SER A 475 -8.56 24.76 -33.82
CA SER A 475 -7.72 25.46 -32.85
C SER A 475 -6.54 26.11 -33.56
N PRO A 476 -6.64 27.40 -33.94
CA PRO A 476 -5.60 28.13 -34.66
C PRO A 476 -4.25 28.17 -33.93
N ASP A 477 -4.29 28.11 -32.60
CA ASP A 477 -3.11 28.15 -31.73
C ASP A 477 -2.52 26.76 -31.43
N ALA A 478 -3.06 25.69 -32.06
CA ALA A 478 -2.54 24.35 -31.90
C ALA A 478 -1.07 24.27 -32.34
N ASP A 479 -0.33 23.39 -31.69
CA ASP A 479 1.01 22.99 -32.09
C ASP A 479 1.04 21.52 -32.50
N ILE A 480 2.07 21.17 -33.27
CA ILE A 480 2.39 19.80 -33.62
C ILE A 480 3.75 19.47 -33.02
N CYS A 481 3.79 18.42 -32.21
CA CYS A 481 4.98 18.00 -31.47
C CYS A 481 5.55 16.71 -32.07
N ILE A 482 6.87 16.64 -32.18
CA ILE A 482 7.65 15.48 -32.60
C ILE A 482 8.20 14.80 -31.34
N LEU A 483 7.87 13.53 -31.13
CA LEU A 483 8.26 12.80 -29.93
C LEU A 483 9.71 12.27 -30.00
N ASP A 484 9.99 11.37 -30.93
CA ASP A 484 11.28 10.66 -31.07
C ASP A 484 11.86 10.73 -32.49
N HIS A 485 11.00 10.70 -33.51
CA HIS A 485 11.41 10.70 -34.91
C HIS A 485 10.63 11.76 -35.69
N SER A 486 11.22 12.34 -36.73
CA SER A 486 10.61 13.37 -37.60
C SER A 486 9.21 13.05 -38.13
N LYS A 487 8.83 11.77 -38.16
CA LYS A 487 7.56 11.25 -38.67
C LYS A 487 6.57 10.90 -37.56
N HIS A 488 6.94 11.02 -36.28
CA HIS A 488 6.13 10.65 -35.13
C HIS A 488 5.54 11.92 -34.51
N SER A 489 4.59 12.51 -35.23
CA SER A 489 3.95 13.76 -34.89
C SER A 489 2.65 13.55 -34.12
N VAL A 490 2.44 14.36 -33.07
CA VAL A 490 1.23 14.39 -32.27
C VAL A 490 0.84 15.85 -32.04
N CYS A 491 -0.42 16.22 -32.24
CA CYS A 491 -0.87 17.58 -31.94
C CYS A 491 -0.87 17.84 -30.43
N GLY A 492 -0.65 19.09 -30.02
CA GLY A 492 -0.62 19.50 -28.61
C GLY A 492 -1.78 18.98 -27.78
N PRO A 493 -3.05 19.13 -28.23
CA PRO A 493 -4.20 18.59 -27.52
C PRO A 493 -4.12 17.07 -27.29
N CYS A 494 -3.73 16.30 -28.31
CA CYS A 494 -3.58 14.84 -28.16
C CYS A 494 -2.42 14.48 -27.24
N LEU A 495 -1.30 15.21 -27.30
CA LEU A 495 -0.18 15.00 -26.39
C LEU A 495 -0.60 15.22 -24.94
N VAL A 496 -1.40 16.26 -24.66
CA VAL A 496 -1.97 16.50 -23.32
C VAL A 496 -2.86 15.33 -22.88
N VAL A 497 -3.70 14.81 -23.78
CA VAL A 497 -4.53 13.63 -23.50
C VAL A 497 -3.66 12.40 -23.22
N MET A 498 -2.59 12.16 -23.98
CA MET A 498 -1.67 11.04 -23.76
C MET A 498 -0.98 11.13 -22.38
N VAL A 499 -0.47 12.32 -22.03
CA VAL A 499 0.15 12.56 -20.71
C VAL A 499 -0.86 12.34 -19.58
N ASN A 500 -2.10 12.77 -19.76
CA ASN A 500 -3.15 12.60 -18.75
C ASN A 500 -3.68 11.16 -18.65
N ALA A 501 -3.78 10.44 -19.77
CA ALA A 501 -4.26 9.07 -19.83
C ALA A 501 -3.28 8.06 -19.21
N GLY A 502 -1.99 8.43 -19.12
CA GLY A 502 -0.96 7.60 -18.49
C GLY A 502 -1.22 7.26 -17.03
N GLY A 503 -2.14 7.94 -16.34
CA GLY A 503 -2.65 7.51 -15.04
C GLY A 503 -1.60 7.35 -13.93
N GLY A 504 -0.46 8.05 -14.05
CA GLY A 504 0.70 7.90 -13.16
C GLY A 504 1.89 7.15 -13.77
N ALA A 505 1.79 6.68 -15.02
CA ALA A 505 2.94 6.13 -15.73
C ALA A 505 4.10 7.14 -15.80
N ARG A 506 5.33 6.66 -15.58
CA ARG A 506 6.56 7.45 -15.70
C ARG A 506 6.84 7.89 -17.14
N SER A 507 6.19 7.26 -18.11
CA SER A 507 6.42 7.49 -19.52
C SER A 507 5.12 7.50 -20.32
N ILE A 508 5.17 8.14 -21.49
CA ILE A 508 4.20 7.93 -22.57
C ILE A 508 4.88 7.13 -23.69
N SER A 509 4.14 6.24 -24.34
CA SER A 509 4.66 5.55 -25.53
C SER A 509 4.26 6.32 -26.78
N CYS A 510 5.22 6.54 -27.68
CA CYS A 510 4.95 7.07 -29.01
C CYS A 510 3.93 6.16 -29.72
N PRO A 511 2.84 6.72 -30.29
CA PRO A 511 1.77 5.92 -30.88
C PRO A 511 2.23 5.13 -32.12
N ASN A 512 3.31 5.56 -32.78
CA ASN A 512 3.84 4.93 -33.99
C ASN A 512 4.85 3.82 -33.69
N CYS A 513 5.98 4.15 -33.05
CA CYS A 513 7.08 3.19 -32.81
C CYS A 513 7.08 2.53 -31.43
N ARG A 514 6.18 2.95 -30.52
CA ARG A 514 6.10 2.50 -29.13
C ARG A 514 7.30 2.86 -28.24
N GLN A 515 8.22 3.69 -28.71
CA GLN A 515 9.30 4.23 -27.89
C GLN A 515 8.72 4.98 -26.69
N GLU A 516 9.28 4.73 -25.50
CA GLU A 516 8.84 5.38 -24.27
C GLU A 516 9.56 6.71 -24.07
N HIS A 517 8.79 7.72 -23.66
CA HIS A 517 9.26 9.05 -23.32
C HIS A 517 8.95 9.35 -21.86
N THR A 518 9.98 9.54 -21.04
CA THR A 518 9.85 9.84 -19.61
C THR A 518 9.20 11.21 -19.41
N LEU A 519 8.26 11.30 -18.47
CA LEU A 519 7.60 12.53 -18.05
C LEU A 519 8.34 13.20 -16.86
N PRO A 520 8.27 14.53 -16.71
CA PRO A 520 7.61 15.50 -17.59
C PRO A 520 8.39 15.77 -18.89
N LEU A 521 7.67 16.16 -19.95
CA LEU A 521 8.29 16.54 -21.25
C LEU A 521 8.64 18.01 -21.27
N VAL A 522 9.86 18.34 -21.70
CA VAL A 522 10.26 19.73 -21.98
C VAL A 522 9.91 20.06 -23.43
N LYS A 523 9.00 21.01 -23.65
CA LYS A 523 8.53 21.39 -24.98
C LYS A 523 9.32 22.58 -25.52
N ASN A 524 10.29 22.33 -26.39
CA ASN A 524 10.96 23.40 -27.14
C ASN A 524 10.08 23.77 -28.33
N LYS A 525 9.62 25.03 -28.40
CA LYS A 525 8.64 25.47 -29.39
C LYS A 525 9.25 26.37 -30.43
N ILE A 526 8.97 26.13 -31.71
CA ILE A 526 9.26 27.05 -32.81
C ILE A 526 7.96 27.66 -33.30
N GLY A 527 7.89 28.98 -33.34
CA GLY A 527 6.72 29.73 -33.80
C GLY A 527 7.06 31.17 -34.13
N ARG A 528 6.13 31.90 -34.75
CA ARG A 528 6.31 33.32 -35.02
C ARG A 528 6.10 34.13 -33.75
N ASN A 529 6.98 35.09 -33.53
CA ASN A 529 6.84 36.08 -32.47
C ASN A 529 5.95 37.25 -32.91
N THR A 530 5.83 38.27 -32.06
CA THR A 530 5.01 39.46 -32.34
C THR A 530 5.48 40.29 -33.55
N GLN A 531 6.70 40.08 -34.03
CA GLN A 531 7.25 40.71 -35.23
C GLN A 531 7.09 39.85 -36.49
N GLY A 532 6.45 38.67 -36.37
CA GLY A 532 6.26 37.73 -37.47
C GLY A 532 7.51 36.91 -37.82
N VAL A 533 8.56 37.00 -37.00
CA VAL A 533 9.83 36.28 -37.17
C VAL A 533 9.76 34.96 -36.42
N PHE A 534 10.26 33.87 -37.00
CA PHE A 534 10.33 32.58 -36.31
C PHE A 534 11.38 32.60 -35.20
N GLU A 535 10.96 32.28 -33.99
CA GLU A 535 11.84 32.15 -32.83
C GLU A 535 11.72 30.77 -32.19
N LEU A 536 12.80 30.35 -31.55
CA LEU A 536 12.83 29.18 -30.69
C LEU A 536 12.55 29.63 -29.26
N THR A 537 11.42 29.21 -28.71
CA THR A 537 11.11 29.32 -27.29
C THR A 537 11.51 28.03 -26.60
N MET A 538 12.55 28.08 -25.76
CA MET A 538 12.94 26.93 -24.96
C MET A 538 11.82 26.62 -23.96
N GLY A 539 11.50 25.33 -23.84
CA GLY A 539 10.60 24.89 -22.78
C GLY A 539 11.26 25.17 -21.44
N THR A 540 10.55 25.86 -20.55
CA THR A 540 11.02 25.99 -19.17
C THR A 540 11.00 24.59 -18.55
N PRO A 541 12.12 24.09 -18.03
CA PRO A 541 12.10 22.88 -17.21
C PRO A 541 11.07 23.04 -16.09
N SER A 542 10.45 21.96 -15.65
CA SER A 542 9.63 21.99 -14.45
C SER A 542 10.40 22.66 -13.31
N SER A 543 9.74 23.57 -12.59
CA SER A 543 10.38 24.30 -11.50
C SER A 543 10.84 23.29 -10.44
N THR A 544 12.15 23.26 -10.18
CA THR A 544 12.70 22.35 -9.17
C THR A 544 12.55 22.96 -7.78
N LEU A 545 11.81 22.28 -6.91
CA LEU A 545 11.74 22.61 -5.48
C LEU A 545 12.72 21.72 -4.72
N SER A 546 13.67 22.36 -4.04
CA SER A 546 14.71 21.66 -3.27
C SER A 546 14.42 21.71 -1.78
N PHE A 547 14.63 20.59 -1.11
CA PHE A 547 14.41 20.39 0.32
C PHE A 547 15.69 19.81 0.97
N PRO A 548 16.03 20.22 2.21
CA PRO A 548 15.38 21.29 2.98
C PRO A 548 15.59 22.66 2.31
N ARG A 549 14.68 23.61 2.55
CA ARG A 549 14.83 24.96 2.01
C ARG A 549 16.03 25.67 2.63
N THR A 550 16.88 26.27 1.80
CA THR A 550 18.08 26.99 2.24
C THR A 550 17.78 28.25 3.06
N ALA A 551 16.59 28.83 2.91
CA ALA A 551 16.10 29.92 3.74
C ALA A 551 14.66 29.60 4.15
N PRO A 552 14.34 29.62 5.47
CA PRO A 552 12.95 29.53 5.90
C PRO A 552 12.22 30.74 5.33
N ASP A 553 11.27 30.49 4.43
CA ASP A 553 10.41 31.53 3.89
C ASP A 553 9.59 32.10 5.04
N ALA A 554 9.83 33.36 5.41
CA ALA A 554 9.15 34.01 6.52
C ALA A 554 7.63 34.11 6.33
N THR A 555 7.12 33.82 5.13
CA THR A 555 5.69 33.78 4.83
C THR A 555 5.03 32.42 5.12
N LEU A 556 5.81 31.35 5.29
CA LEU A 556 5.27 30.06 5.72
C LEU A 556 5.16 30.02 7.26
N PRO A 557 4.08 29.44 7.82
CA PRO A 557 4.00 29.26 9.26
C PRO A 557 5.18 28.41 9.74
N ALA A 558 5.81 28.85 10.82
CA ALA A 558 6.86 28.08 11.48
C ALA A 558 6.27 26.72 11.90
N ILE A 559 6.94 25.63 11.48
CA ILE A 559 6.62 24.25 11.89
C ILE A 559 7.05 24.05 13.34
#